data_AF-A0A4Q2J3B7-F1
#
_entry.id   AF-A0A4Q2J3B7-F1
#
_cell.length_a   1.000
_cell.length_b   1.000
_cell.length_c   1.000
_cell.angle_alpha   90.00
_cell.angle_beta   90.00
_cell.angle_gamma   90.00
#
_symmetry.space_group_name_H-M   'P 1'
#
loop_
_entity.id
_entity.type
_entity.pdbx_description
1 polymer ?
#
loop_
_entity_poly.entity_id
_entity_poly.type
_entity_poly.pdbx_seq_one_letter_code
_entity_poly.pdbx_strand_id
1 'polypeptide(L)'
;MYNKSLGTLAAFALIAISAVHGLPANATPAAIPAVEQHAALQYSMGQAGRPSYLSRTVARYNNPESSIGEVQTGFFCGNTRSVVWNAKVSGVLMSPAVASKRFRTELENAHYPVTTVSDAIFTEQKPVDIQNALQVGVLVKEIGINMCIKDASRTEGEAYLKLFWQVFAPEQQKVIFETTTEGRFSSANVPTPSELVMGAFTAASRNFLAQSGFTAAVTAPYVPNPGIQPAPPAPGVPAAPGASGMPVPAGGVQPAAVANGAAPTVPAIPNLTVDGAAPNGDALTQKMTQLRSAIGTVYGETGSGSGFFIGTAGYMLSNKHVVGNTKFVRVRLATGRDLVGEVVRVDPLRDVALIKTEPPGVYPMAVRASDPGIGEDVYALGSPLGDEFNSTLTKGILSGYRTLNNLRFLQSDVAILPGNSGGALLDKSGQVIGITVAGLGAKGLAGMNFFIPIEDALSKLSVQVKAK
;
A
#
# COMPACT_ATOMS: atom_id res chain seq x y z
N MET A 1 -31.68 -3.18 26.30
CA MET A 1 -31.54 -4.52 25.69
C MET A 1 -32.42 -4.59 24.46
N TYR A 2 -31.89 -4.42 23.25
CA TYR A 2 -32.55 -4.88 22.02
C TYR A 2 -31.50 -4.95 20.90
N ASN A 3 -31.28 -6.19 20.45
CA ASN A 3 -30.74 -6.67 19.17
C ASN A 3 -29.44 -6.07 18.57
N LYS A 4 -28.29 -6.66 18.94
CA LYS A 4 -27.05 -6.71 18.14
C LYS A 4 -26.71 -8.20 17.90
N SER A 5 -27.12 -8.80 16.78
CA SER A 5 -26.63 -10.14 16.40
C SER A 5 -26.85 -10.59 14.94
N LEU A 6 -27.50 -9.82 14.05
CA LEU A 6 -27.88 -10.36 12.72
C LEU A 6 -27.14 -9.77 11.49
N GLY A 7 -26.19 -8.86 11.67
CA GLY A 7 -25.53 -8.17 10.55
C GLY A 7 -24.40 -8.92 9.83
N THR A 8 -23.87 -9.99 10.42
CA THR A 8 -22.64 -10.66 9.92
C THR A 8 -22.90 -11.92 9.09
N LEU A 9 -24.16 -12.33 8.94
CA LEU A 9 -24.54 -13.62 8.34
C LEU A 9 -24.83 -13.56 6.83
N ALA A 10 -24.90 -12.38 6.21
CA ALA A 10 -25.24 -12.24 4.79
C ALA A 10 -24.03 -12.20 3.83
N ALA A 11 -22.79 -12.05 4.33
CA ALA A 11 -21.61 -11.85 3.48
C ALA A 11 -20.91 -13.16 3.03
N PHE A 12 -21.27 -14.32 3.59
CA PHE A 12 -20.67 -15.61 3.22
C PHE A 12 -21.50 -16.42 2.22
N ALA A 13 -22.67 -15.94 1.81
CA ALA A 13 -23.54 -16.64 0.85
C ALA A 13 -23.17 -16.43 -0.63
N LEU A 14 -22.16 -15.62 -0.95
CA LEU A 14 -21.80 -15.30 -2.33
C LEU A 14 -20.27 -15.28 -2.54
N ILE A 15 -19.61 -16.41 -2.26
CA ILE A 15 -18.58 -16.82 -3.21
C ILE A 15 -19.34 -17.19 -4.48
N ALA A 16 -19.56 -16.22 -5.38
CA ALA A 16 -19.90 -16.54 -6.76
C ALA A 16 -18.70 -17.32 -7.33
N ILE A 17 -18.76 -18.64 -7.17
CA ILE A 17 -18.00 -19.64 -7.91
C ILE A 17 -18.62 -19.61 -9.29
N SER A 18 -17.89 -19.07 -10.26
CA SER A 18 -18.32 -18.98 -11.65
C SER A 18 -18.84 -20.35 -12.10
N ALA A 19 -20.13 -20.44 -12.39
CA ALA A 19 -20.71 -21.58 -13.10
C ALA A 19 -20.27 -21.46 -14.56
N VAL A 20 -19.08 -21.96 -14.87
CA VAL A 20 -18.74 -22.30 -16.25
C VAL A 20 -19.67 -23.45 -16.63
N HIS A 21 -20.61 -23.18 -17.53
CA HIS A 21 -21.46 -24.19 -18.12
C HIS A 21 -20.60 -25.06 -19.03
N GLY A 22 -20.12 -26.14 -18.44
CA GLY A 22 -19.37 -27.22 -19.06
C GLY A 22 -18.89 -28.08 -17.91
N LEU A 23 -19.54 -29.23 -17.69
CA LEU A 23 -19.07 -30.24 -16.76
C LEU A 23 -17.57 -30.48 -17.03
N PRO A 24 -16.63 -30.07 -16.16
CA PRO A 24 -15.28 -30.54 -16.31
C PRO A 24 -15.28 -31.99 -15.81
N ALA A 25 -14.69 -32.85 -16.63
CA ALA A 25 -14.27 -34.18 -16.25
C ALA A 25 -13.67 -34.17 -14.84
N ASN A 26 -14.02 -35.19 -14.04
CA ASN A 26 -13.48 -35.47 -12.71
C ASN A 26 -12.08 -34.88 -12.50
N ALA A 27 -12.01 -33.72 -11.85
CA ALA A 27 -10.74 -33.24 -11.36
C ALA A 27 -10.25 -34.27 -10.34
N THR A 28 -8.97 -34.59 -10.39
CA THR A 28 -8.39 -35.44 -9.36
C THR A 28 -8.19 -34.55 -8.12
N PRO A 29 -8.61 -34.97 -6.91
CA PRO A 29 -8.32 -34.24 -5.68
C PRO A 29 -6.85 -33.85 -5.62
N ALA A 30 -6.54 -32.69 -5.03
CA ALA A 30 -5.15 -32.30 -4.88
C ALA A 30 -4.44 -33.37 -4.03
N ALA A 31 -3.36 -33.95 -4.53
CA ALA A 31 -2.53 -34.83 -3.73
C ALA A 31 -1.83 -33.98 -2.68
N ILE A 32 -2.26 -34.08 -1.41
CA ILE A 32 -1.67 -33.32 -0.31
C ILE A 32 -0.37 -34.01 0.14
N PRO A 33 0.81 -33.40 -0.06
CA PRO A 33 2.08 -34.02 0.30
C PRO A 33 2.21 -34.25 1.81
N ALA A 34 3.02 -35.24 2.21
CA ALA A 34 3.51 -35.30 3.58
C ALA A 34 4.55 -34.19 3.79
N VAL A 35 4.43 -33.45 4.90
CA VAL A 35 5.34 -32.33 5.21
C VAL A 35 5.85 -32.51 6.64
N GLU A 36 7.17 -32.58 6.79
CA GLU A 36 7.81 -32.58 8.09
C GLU A 36 7.61 -31.23 8.79
N GLN A 37 7.19 -31.26 10.05
CA GLN A 37 6.92 -30.07 10.85
C GLN A 37 8.03 -29.89 11.87
N HIS A 38 8.77 -28.80 11.74
CA HIS A 38 9.82 -28.41 12.66
C HIS A 38 9.30 -27.33 13.60
N ALA A 39 9.70 -27.41 14.87
CA ALA A 39 9.47 -26.33 15.81
C ALA A 39 10.36 -25.13 15.43
N ALA A 40 9.84 -23.91 15.59
CA ALA A 40 10.63 -22.70 15.43
C ALA A 40 11.83 -22.71 16.39
N LEU A 41 12.99 -22.29 15.89
CA LEU A 41 14.15 -22.08 16.76
C LEU A 41 13.81 -20.96 17.76
N GLN A 42 14.05 -21.20 19.04
CA GLN A 42 13.82 -20.21 20.08
C GLN A 42 14.93 -19.18 20.04
N TYR A 43 14.55 -17.91 19.93
CA TYR A 43 15.49 -16.80 20.01
C TYR A 43 15.89 -16.57 21.47
N SER A 44 17.20 -16.43 21.74
CA SER A 44 17.69 -16.30 23.11
C SER A 44 17.34 -14.92 23.69
N MET A 45 16.59 -14.88 24.79
CA MET A 45 16.25 -13.62 25.46
C MET A 45 17.52 -12.88 25.92
N GLY A 46 17.65 -11.61 25.53
CA GLY A 46 18.83 -10.77 25.78
C GLY A 46 19.88 -10.77 24.67
N GLN A 47 19.75 -11.65 23.66
CA GLN A 47 20.58 -11.58 22.45
C GLN A 47 20.17 -10.36 21.60
N ALA A 48 21.13 -9.54 21.19
CA ALA A 48 20.86 -8.42 20.28
C ALA A 48 20.38 -8.93 18.91
N GLY A 49 19.22 -8.45 18.47
CA GLY A 49 18.62 -8.89 17.21
C GLY A 49 17.67 -7.85 16.65
N ARG A 50 17.52 -7.89 15.34
CA ARG A 50 16.75 -6.92 14.57
C ARG A 50 15.27 -7.32 14.55
N PRO A 51 14.34 -6.39 14.78
CA PRO A 51 12.92 -6.69 14.62
C PRO A 51 12.63 -7.12 13.18
N SER A 52 11.73 -8.08 13.00
CA SER A 52 11.29 -8.52 11.67
C SER A 52 9.77 -8.51 11.56
N TYR A 53 9.26 -8.29 10.36
CA TYR A 53 7.82 -8.31 10.10
C TYR A 53 7.52 -8.78 8.67
N LEU A 54 6.34 -9.37 8.48
CA LEU A 54 5.85 -9.73 7.15
C LEU A 54 5.42 -8.45 6.42
N SER A 55 6.28 -7.96 5.54
CA SER A 55 6.05 -6.72 4.79
C SER A 55 5.17 -6.94 3.57
N ARG A 56 5.24 -8.13 2.96
CA ARG A 56 4.53 -8.43 1.73
C ARG A 56 4.18 -9.92 1.61
N THR A 57 2.92 -10.19 1.32
CA THR A 57 2.46 -11.51 0.86
C THR A 57 2.13 -11.40 -0.62
N VAL A 58 2.93 -12.05 -1.47
CA VAL A 58 2.73 -12.07 -2.91
C VAL A 58 2.19 -13.44 -3.31
N ALA A 59 0.91 -13.49 -3.64
CA ALA A 59 0.31 -14.65 -4.27
C ALA A 59 0.50 -14.56 -5.79
N ARG A 60 1.70 -14.85 -6.31
CA ARG A 60 1.90 -15.05 -7.76
C ARG A 60 1.92 -16.54 -8.06
N TYR A 61 0.91 -16.97 -8.80
CA TYR A 61 0.75 -18.36 -9.19
C TYR A 61 1.05 -18.48 -10.69
N ASN A 62 1.93 -19.41 -11.06
CA ASN A 62 2.42 -19.51 -12.44
C ASN A 62 1.35 -19.99 -13.43
N ASN A 63 0.24 -20.57 -12.94
CA ASN A 63 -0.85 -21.06 -13.78
C ASN A 63 -2.24 -20.74 -13.17
N PRO A 64 -2.75 -19.49 -13.27
CA PRO A 64 -3.94 -19.01 -12.55
C PRO A 64 -5.25 -19.75 -12.89
N GLU A 65 -5.22 -20.73 -13.80
CA GLU A 65 -6.37 -21.57 -14.14
C GLU A 65 -6.26 -23.03 -13.68
N SER A 66 -5.13 -23.45 -13.09
CA SER A 66 -5.02 -24.84 -12.62
C SER A 66 -5.83 -25.05 -11.34
N SER A 67 -6.56 -26.17 -11.32
CA SER A 67 -7.21 -26.67 -10.11
C SER A 67 -6.16 -26.90 -9.02
N ILE A 68 -6.39 -26.31 -7.85
CA ILE A 68 -5.56 -26.46 -6.65
C ILE A 68 -6.18 -27.43 -5.64
N GLY A 69 -7.28 -28.08 -6.02
CA GLY A 69 -7.93 -29.13 -5.25
C GLY A 69 -9.45 -29.03 -5.31
N GLU A 70 -10.14 -29.60 -4.33
CA GLU A 70 -11.59 -29.79 -4.39
C GLU A 70 -12.30 -29.32 -3.13
N VAL A 71 -13.49 -28.73 -3.34
CA VAL A 71 -14.46 -28.43 -2.29
C VAL A 71 -15.66 -29.34 -2.45
N GLN A 72 -15.91 -30.11 -1.40
CA GLN A 72 -17.12 -30.89 -1.22
C GLN A 72 -18.08 -30.13 -0.31
N THR A 73 -19.38 -30.27 -0.54
CA THR A 73 -20.41 -29.59 0.27
C THR A 73 -21.51 -30.54 0.72
N GLY A 74 -22.13 -30.20 1.85
CA GLY A 74 -23.23 -30.93 2.46
C GLY A 74 -22.78 -31.92 3.53
N PHE A 75 -23.74 -32.40 4.32
CA PHE A 75 -23.49 -33.27 5.48
C PHE A 75 -22.66 -34.53 5.14
N PHE A 76 -22.79 -35.04 3.91
CA PHE A 76 -22.09 -36.23 3.41
C PHE A 76 -20.93 -35.92 2.44
N CYS A 77 -20.56 -34.65 2.25
CA CYS A 77 -19.47 -34.26 1.33
C CYS A 77 -19.67 -34.77 -0.12
N GLY A 78 -20.91 -34.81 -0.61
CA GLY A 78 -21.24 -35.50 -1.86
C GLY A 78 -21.10 -34.66 -3.14
N ASN A 79 -21.19 -33.33 -3.03
CA ASN A 79 -21.10 -32.43 -4.19
C ASN A 79 -19.70 -31.84 -4.30
N THR A 80 -18.91 -32.35 -5.24
CA THR A 80 -17.54 -31.91 -5.51
C THR A 80 -17.48 -30.77 -6.52
N ARG A 81 -16.64 -29.77 -6.26
CA ARG A 81 -16.26 -28.71 -7.21
C ARG A 81 -14.77 -28.46 -7.14
N SER A 82 -14.14 -28.19 -8.27
CA SER A 82 -12.73 -27.80 -8.31
C SER A 82 -12.52 -26.39 -7.77
N VAL A 83 -11.45 -26.20 -7.01
CA VAL A 83 -10.99 -24.91 -6.53
C VAL A 83 -9.89 -24.43 -7.46
N VAL A 84 -10.06 -23.24 -8.04
CA VAL A 84 -9.07 -22.64 -8.94
C VAL A 84 -8.47 -21.41 -8.27
N TRP A 85 -7.15 -21.25 -8.37
CA TRP A 85 -6.45 -20.15 -7.75
C TRP A 85 -6.53 -18.87 -8.58
N ASN A 86 -7.28 -17.88 -8.11
CA ASN A 86 -7.35 -16.55 -8.70
C ASN A 86 -7.35 -15.46 -7.61
N ALA A 87 -7.28 -14.19 -8.01
CA ALA A 87 -7.20 -13.06 -7.07
C ALA A 87 -8.34 -13.04 -6.02
N LYS A 88 -9.57 -13.41 -6.42
CA LYS A 88 -10.74 -13.47 -5.54
C LYS A 88 -10.60 -14.59 -4.51
N VAL A 89 -10.22 -15.79 -4.96
CA VAL A 89 -10.01 -16.97 -4.10
C VAL A 89 -8.81 -16.76 -3.17
N SER A 90 -7.72 -16.17 -3.67
CA SER A 90 -6.52 -15.89 -2.87
C SER A 90 -6.78 -14.89 -1.74
N GLY A 91 -7.58 -13.84 -1.99
CA GLY A 91 -7.91 -12.85 -0.97
C GLY A 91 -8.79 -13.40 0.16
N VAL A 92 -9.66 -14.37 -0.17
CA VAL A 92 -10.53 -15.04 0.80
C VAL A 92 -9.78 -16.13 1.58
N LEU A 93 -8.97 -16.95 0.92
CA LEU A 93 -8.26 -18.06 1.56
C LEU A 93 -7.02 -17.58 2.34
N MET A 94 -6.29 -16.61 1.80
CA MET A 94 -5.02 -16.10 2.35
C MET A 94 -5.01 -14.57 2.38
N SER A 95 -5.88 -13.98 3.21
CA SER A 95 -5.90 -12.53 3.42
C SER A 95 -4.52 -12.03 3.90
N PRO A 96 -3.92 -11.02 3.22
CA PRO A 96 -2.61 -10.49 3.62
C PRO A 96 -2.58 -10.02 5.09
N ALA A 97 -3.65 -9.40 5.57
CA ALA A 97 -3.73 -8.93 6.96
C ALA A 97 -3.71 -10.10 7.96
N VAL A 98 -4.40 -11.20 7.65
CA VAL A 98 -4.44 -12.40 8.49
C VAL A 98 -3.08 -13.11 8.46
N ALA A 99 -2.45 -13.20 7.29
CA ALA A 99 -1.11 -13.76 7.14
C ALA A 99 -0.06 -12.97 7.94
N SER A 100 -0.05 -11.64 7.84
CA SER A 100 0.86 -10.80 8.62
C SER A 100 0.64 -10.97 10.13
N LYS A 101 -0.62 -11.05 10.59
CA LYS A 101 -0.93 -11.28 11.99
C LYS A 101 -0.44 -12.66 12.47
N ARG A 102 -0.73 -13.73 11.72
CA ARG A 102 -0.31 -15.10 12.06
C ARG A 102 1.22 -15.22 12.12
N PHE A 103 1.92 -14.66 11.12
CA PHE A 103 3.38 -14.69 11.10
C PHE A 103 3.99 -13.93 12.29
N ARG A 104 3.44 -12.76 12.64
CA ARG A 104 3.84 -12.02 13.83
C ARG A 104 3.69 -12.84 15.11
N THR A 105 2.54 -13.51 15.28
CA THR A 105 2.31 -14.37 16.45
C THR A 105 3.33 -15.51 16.52
N GLU A 106 3.74 -16.10 15.40
CA GLU A 106 4.78 -17.13 15.39
C GLU A 106 6.16 -16.58 15.75
N LEU A 107 6.51 -15.36 15.32
CA LEU A 107 7.73 -14.68 15.77
C LEU A 107 7.71 -14.42 17.29
N GLU A 108 6.59 -13.90 17.82
CA GLU A 108 6.40 -13.64 19.25
C GLU A 108 6.52 -14.93 20.07
N ASN A 109 5.88 -16.02 19.64
CA ASN A 109 5.94 -17.33 20.29
C ASN A 109 7.35 -17.93 20.30
N ALA A 110 8.16 -17.62 19.30
CA ALA A 110 9.55 -18.04 19.20
C ALA A 110 10.55 -17.02 19.80
N HIS A 111 10.04 -16.01 20.50
CA HIS A 111 10.80 -14.95 21.17
C HIS A 111 11.66 -14.08 20.22
N TYR A 112 11.38 -14.12 18.91
CA TYR A 112 12.08 -13.25 17.97
C TYR A 112 11.68 -11.79 18.18
N PRO A 113 12.61 -10.85 18.00
CA PRO A 113 12.27 -9.43 17.99
C PRO A 113 11.20 -9.15 16.93
N VAL A 114 10.09 -8.57 17.35
CA VAL A 114 9.03 -8.07 16.47
C VAL A 114 8.97 -6.56 16.58
N THR A 115 8.65 -5.89 15.48
CA THR A 115 8.44 -4.44 15.53
C THR A 115 7.29 -4.14 16.49
N THR A 116 7.48 -3.29 17.49
CA THR A 116 6.41 -2.97 18.45
C THR A 116 5.36 -2.11 17.77
N VAL A 117 4.09 -2.47 17.86
CA VAL A 117 3.02 -1.57 17.41
C VAL A 117 2.73 -0.65 18.59
N SER A 118 2.72 0.67 18.38
CA SER A 118 2.31 1.58 19.44
C SER A 118 0.93 1.18 19.98
N ASP A 119 0.84 0.89 21.29
CA ASP A 119 -0.42 0.65 22.01
C ASP A 119 -1.19 1.96 22.28
N ALA A 120 -0.58 3.11 21.95
CA ALA A 120 -1.23 4.39 22.13
C ALA A 120 -2.29 4.59 21.04
N ILE A 121 -3.51 4.75 21.53
CA ILE A 121 -4.78 4.84 20.79
C ILE A 121 -4.79 6.03 19.79
N PHE A 122 -3.90 7.01 19.99
CA PHE A 122 -3.81 8.25 19.21
C PHE A 122 -2.50 8.40 18.41
N THR A 123 -1.62 7.39 18.43
CA THR A 123 -0.50 7.34 17.48
C THR A 123 -0.93 6.56 16.25
N GLU A 124 -0.44 6.96 15.08
CA GLU A 124 -0.39 6.01 13.97
C GLU A 124 0.27 4.75 14.52
N GLN A 125 -0.42 3.61 14.48
CA GLN A 125 0.18 2.29 14.64
C GLN A 125 1.16 2.05 13.47
N LYS A 126 2.19 2.88 13.36
CA LYS A 126 3.43 2.56 12.70
C LYS A 126 4.20 1.72 13.70
N PRO A 127 4.74 0.58 13.27
CA PRO A 127 5.68 -0.11 14.12
C PRO A 127 6.78 0.85 14.59
N VAL A 128 7.00 0.94 15.89
CA VAL A 128 8.18 1.60 16.45
C VAL A 128 9.37 0.72 16.02
N ASP A 129 10.44 1.34 15.50
CA ASP A 129 11.67 0.71 14.99
C ASP A 129 11.72 0.18 13.53
N ILE A 130 10.85 0.67 12.61
CA ILE A 130 10.88 0.23 11.19
C ILE A 130 12.23 0.48 10.49
N GLN A 131 12.98 1.53 10.88
CA GLN A 131 14.22 1.90 10.19
C GLN A 131 15.29 0.79 10.22
N ASN A 132 15.28 -0.06 11.27
CA ASN A 132 16.23 -1.16 11.44
C ASN A 132 15.60 -2.55 11.23
N ALA A 133 14.30 -2.58 10.91
CA ALA A 133 13.53 -3.81 10.80
C ALA A 133 13.78 -4.55 9.50
N LEU A 134 13.91 -5.88 9.59
CA LEU A 134 13.96 -6.75 8.43
C LEU A 134 12.56 -6.92 7.83
N GLN A 135 12.49 -6.83 6.52
CA GLN A 135 11.27 -7.06 5.76
C GLN A 135 11.21 -8.50 5.27
N VAL A 136 10.19 -9.24 5.70
CA VAL A 136 9.95 -10.60 5.21
C VAL A 136 8.90 -10.57 4.12
N GLY A 137 9.26 -11.05 2.94
CA GLY A 137 8.36 -11.29 1.82
C GLY A 137 8.10 -12.78 1.66
N VAL A 138 6.87 -13.14 1.31
CA VAL A 138 6.50 -14.53 1.02
C VAL A 138 5.80 -14.66 -0.33
N LEU A 139 6.18 -15.68 -1.10
CA LEU A 139 5.62 -16.05 -2.39
C LEU A 139 5.05 -17.47 -2.33
N VAL A 140 3.78 -17.63 -2.68
CA VAL A 140 3.15 -18.97 -2.81
C VAL A 140 3.63 -19.64 -4.09
N LYS A 141 4.36 -20.75 -3.97
CA LYS A 141 4.87 -21.55 -5.10
C LYS A 141 3.90 -22.66 -5.49
N GLU A 142 3.36 -23.36 -4.50
CA GLU A 142 2.41 -24.46 -4.69
C GLU A 142 1.35 -24.40 -3.59
N ILE A 143 0.12 -24.81 -3.91
CA ILE A 143 -1.00 -24.90 -2.97
C ILE A 143 -1.84 -26.13 -3.32
N GLY A 144 -2.24 -26.87 -2.29
CA GLY A 144 -3.17 -27.99 -2.40
C GLY A 144 -4.25 -27.84 -1.35
N ILE A 145 -5.52 -28.06 -1.70
CA ILE A 145 -6.62 -27.94 -0.74
C ILE A 145 -7.74 -28.95 -1.03
N ASN A 146 -8.07 -29.77 -0.03
CA ASN A 146 -9.23 -30.64 -0.07
C ASN A 146 -10.08 -30.33 1.14
N MET A 147 -11.31 -29.88 0.94
CA MET A 147 -12.20 -29.53 2.05
C MET A 147 -13.62 -30.03 1.85
N CYS A 148 -14.28 -30.36 2.95
CA CYS A 148 -15.71 -30.62 3.01
C CYS A 148 -16.39 -29.60 3.93
N ILE A 149 -17.30 -28.82 3.35
CA ILE A 149 -18.17 -27.89 4.07
C ILE A 149 -19.45 -28.64 4.46
N LYS A 150 -19.51 -29.10 5.72
CA LYS A 150 -20.65 -29.89 6.21
C LYS A 150 -21.87 -29.04 6.49
N ASP A 151 -21.66 -27.85 7.05
CA ASP A 151 -22.69 -26.88 7.41
C ASP A 151 -22.07 -25.47 7.54
N ALA A 152 -22.86 -24.49 7.97
CA ALA A 152 -22.45 -23.08 8.05
C ALA A 152 -21.31 -22.80 9.07
N SER A 153 -21.00 -23.73 9.98
CA SER A 153 -20.01 -23.54 11.03
C SER A 153 -18.92 -24.62 11.07
N ARG A 154 -19.05 -25.69 10.29
CA ARG A 154 -18.12 -26.82 10.29
C ARG A 154 -17.60 -27.11 8.89
N THR A 155 -16.30 -26.89 8.73
CA THR A 155 -15.52 -27.39 7.59
C THR A 155 -14.50 -28.39 8.11
N GLU A 156 -14.31 -29.48 7.39
CA GLU A 156 -13.22 -30.42 7.62
C GLU A 156 -12.35 -30.50 6.37
N GLY A 157 -11.09 -30.86 6.52
CA GLY A 157 -10.21 -31.02 5.38
C GLY A 157 -8.76 -30.79 5.70
N GLU A 158 -7.99 -30.59 4.63
CA GLU A 158 -6.57 -30.37 4.70
C GLU A 158 -6.10 -29.37 3.64
N ALA A 159 -5.04 -28.65 4.00
CA ALA A 159 -4.39 -27.69 3.13
C ALA A 159 -2.88 -27.91 3.15
N TYR A 160 -2.25 -27.64 2.02
CA TYR A 160 -0.82 -27.65 1.80
C TYR A 160 -0.39 -26.34 1.15
N LEU A 161 0.76 -25.82 1.57
CA LEU A 161 1.42 -24.66 0.98
C LEU A 161 2.92 -24.92 0.84
N LYS A 162 3.46 -24.53 -0.31
CA LYS A 162 4.90 -24.34 -0.51
C LYS A 162 5.18 -22.87 -0.69
N LEU A 163 5.98 -22.31 0.21
CA LEU A 163 6.20 -20.89 0.34
C LEU A 163 7.68 -20.57 0.13
N PHE A 164 7.96 -19.65 -0.79
CA PHE A 164 9.29 -19.08 -0.99
C PHE A 164 9.40 -17.77 -0.22
N TRP A 165 10.36 -17.71 0.69
CA TRP A 165 10.57 -16.60 1.60
C TRP A 165 11.79 -15.79 1.19
N GLN A 166 11.70 -14.48 1.36
CA GLN A 166 12.84 -13.57 1.22
C GLN A 166 12.88 -12.63 2.43
N VAL A 167 14.07 -12.49 3.01
CA VAL A 167 14.35 -11.52 4.06
C VAL A 167 15.18 -10.41 3.46
N PHE A 168 14.60 -9.23 3.41
CA PHE A 168 15.19 -8.04 2.85
C PHE A 168 15.67 -7.12 3.97
N ALA A 169 16.92 -6.67 3.83
CA ALA A 169 17.55 -5.67 4.67
C ALA A 169 17.43 -4.30 3.99
N PRO A 170 16.50 -3.41 4.44
CA PRO A 170 16.23 -2.15 3.75
C PRO A 170 17.43 -1.22 3.68
N GLU A 171 18.29 -1.25 4.71
CA GLU A 171 19.48 -0.43 4.79
C GLU A 171 20.53 -0.83 3.74
N GLN A 172 20.61 -2.12 3.40
CA GLN A 172 21.54 -2.64 2.38
C GLN A 172 20.89 -2.70 0.99
N GLN A 173 19.58 -2.45 0.90
CA GLN A 173 18.76 -2.67 -0.30
C GLN A 173 18.95 -4.07 -0.90
N LYS A 174 19.10 -5.10 -0.04
CA LYS A 174 19.48 -6.45 -0.47
C LYS A 174 18.64 -7.52 0.22
N VAL A 175 18.31 -8.59 -0.52
CA VAL A 175 17.84 -9.86 0.07
C VAL A 175 19.03 -10.56 0.72
N ILE A 176 18.97 -10.74 2.03
CA ILE A 176 20.07 -11.29 2.84
C ILE A 176 19.84 -12.76 3.22
N PHE A 177 18.61 -13.25 3.08
CA PHE A 177 18.27 -14.65 3.27
C PHE A 177 17.06 -15.01 2.42
N GLU A 178 17.08 -16.19 1.83
CA GLU A 178 15.94 -16.76 1.11
C GLU A 178 15.89 -18.27 1.34
N THR A 179 14.68 -18.81 1.34
CA THR A 179 14.47 -20.25 1.53
C THR A 179 13.08 -20.64 1.04
N THR A 180 12.85 -21.94 0.84
CA THR A 180 11.52 -22.48 0.58
C THR A 180 11.12 -23.35 1.75
N THR A 181 9.93 -23.14 2.29
CA THR A 181 9.38 -24.01 3.33
C THR A 181 8.01 -24.50 2.93
N GLU A 182 7.64 -25.63 3.49
CA GLU A 182 6.36 -26.27 3.23
C GLU A 182 5.57 -26.34 4.51
N GLY A 183 4.25 -26.30 4.40
CA GLY A 183 3.34 -26.41 5.53
C GLY A 183 2.11 -27.22 5.14
N ARG A 184 1.71 -28.10 6.05
CA ARG A 184 0.46 -28.86 5.94
C ARG A 184 -0.35 -28.65 7.19
N PHE A 185 -1.66 -28.57 7.03
CA PHE A 185 -2.59 -28.57 8.14
C PHE A 185 -3.83 -29.39 7.79
N SER A 186 -4.28 -30.20 8.74
CA SER A 186 -5.49 -31.02 8.65
C SER A 186 -6.31 -30.79 9.90
N SER A 187 -7.62 -30.66 9.75
CA SER A 187 -8.54 -30.57 10.87
C SER A 187 -9.90 -31.13 10.50
N ALA A 188 -10.49 -31.87 11.44
CA ALA A 188 -11.85 -32.38 11.34
C ALA A 188 -12.91 -31.32 11.65
N ASN A 189 -12.51 -30.15 12.14
CA ASN A 189 -13.43 -29.07 12.47
C ASN A 189 -12.71 -27.71 12.48
N VAL A 190 -12.88 -26.93 11.42
CA VAL A 190 -12.52 -25.51 11.39
C VAL A 190 -13.75 -24.64 11.14
N PRO A 191 -13.77 -23.42 11.68
CA PRO A 191 -14.90 -22.52 11.52
C PRO A 191 -15.00 -21.92 10.10
N THR A 192 -13.90 -21.84 9.35
CA THR A 192 -13.91 -21.31 7.97
C THR A 192 -12.87 -22.02 7.08
N PRO A 193 -13.09 -22.06 5.75
CA PRO A 193 -12.09 -22.52 4.78
C PRO A 193 -10.73 -21.82 4.87
N SER A 194 -10.71 -20.53 5.22
CA SER A 194 -9.47 -19.77 5.39
C SER A 194 -8.63 -20.29 6.55
N GLU A 195 -9.25 -20.77 7.63
CA GLU A 195 -8.49 -21.33 8.77
C GLU A 195 -7.71 -22.60 8.40
N LEU A 196 -8.20 -23.42 7.46
CA LEU A 196 -7.42 -24.57 6.96
C LEU A 196 -6.12 -24.11 6.29
N VAL A 197 -6.22 -23.14 5.38
CA VAL A 197 -5.08 -22.61 4.62
C VAL A 197 -4.14 -21.82 5.53
N MET A 198 -4.69 -21.02 6.45
CA MET A 198 -3.90 -20.29 7.43
C MET A 198 -3.22 -21.21 8.46
N GLY A 199 -3.79 -22.37 8.75
CA GLY A 199 -3.12 -23.44 9.49
C GLY A 199 -1.88 -23.95 8.75
N ALA A 200 -1.99 -24.22 7.45
CA ALA A 200 -0.85 -24.64 6.62
C ALA A 200 0.21 -23.53 6.52
N PHE A 201 -0.22 -22.26 6.43
CA PHE A 201 0.69 -21.11 6.45
C PHE A 201 1.43 -21.00 7.79
N THR A 202 0.75 -21.26 8.90
CA THR A 202 1.35 -21.26 10.24
C THR A 202 2.41 -22.35 10.37
N ALA A 203 2.10 -23.56 9.89
CA ALA A 203 3.05 -24.67 9.77
C ALA A 203 4.29 -24.29 8.95
N ALA A 204 4.10 -23.73 7.74
CA ALA A 204 5.20 -23.27 6.89
C ALA A 204 6.02 -22.15 7.53
N SER A 205 5.37 -21.27 8.30
CA SER A 205 6.03 -20.20 9.06
C SER A 205 6.92 -20.76 10.16
N ARG A 206 6.49 -21.80 10.88
CA ARG A 206 7.33 -22.48 11.88
C ARG A 206 8.56 -23.12 11.24
N ASN A 207 8.36 -23.80 10.11
CA ASN A 207 9.44 -24.37 9.31
C ASN A 207 10.43 -23.31 8.81
N PHE A 208 9.94 -22.09 8.52
CA PHE A 208 10.79 -20.94 8.19
C PHE A 208 11.59 -20.45 9.39
N LEU A 209 10.95 -20.29 10.55
CA LEU A 209 11.62 -19.89 11.80
C LEU A 209 12.54 -20.98 12.36
N ALA A 210 12.42 -22.22 11.89
CA ALA A 210 13.33 -23.32 12.18
C ALA A 210 14.66 -23.22 11.41
N GLN A 211 14.75 -22.36 10.39
CA GLN A 211 15.96 -22.21 9.59
C GLN A 211 17.00 -21.36 10.32
N SER A 212 18.19 -21.93 10.54
CA SER A 212 19.31 -21.20 11.16
C SER A 212 19.72 -19.96 10.37
N GLY A 213 19.52 -19.96 9.05
CA GLY A 213 19.76 -18.79 8.19
C GLY A 213 18.85 -17.61 8.51
N PHE A 214 17.61 -17.85 8.97
CA PHE A 214 16.75 -16.77 9.44
C PHE A 214 17.27 -16.19 10.76
N THR A 215 17.65 -17.04 11.71
CA THR A 215 18.27 -16.60 12.98
C THR A 215 19.55 -15.80 12.71
N ALA A 216 20.39 -16.25 11.78
CA ALA A 216 21.59 -15.54 11.35
C ALA A 216 21.25 -14.16 10.75
N ALA A 217 20.20 -14.07 9.93
CA ALA A 217 19.75 -12.79 9.36
C ALA A 217 19.28 -11.81 10.44
N VAL A 218 18.52 -12.29 11.44
CA VAL A 218 18.03 -11.46 12.57
C VAL A 218 19.16 -10.97 13.46
N THR A 219 20.18 -11.80 13.67
CA THR A 219 21.31 -11.53 14.58
C THR A 219 22.48 -10.85 13.89
N ALA A 220 22.44 -10.74 12.55
CA ALA A 220 23.46 -10.06 11.78
C ALA A 220 23.59 -8.60 12.24
N PRO A 221 24.82 -8.10 12.46
CA PRO A 221 25.03 -6.73 12.86
C PRO A 221 24.45 -5.78 11.81
N TYR A 222 23.86 -4.68 12.29
CA TYR A 222 23.41 -3.62 11.41
C TYR A 222 24.62 -2.98 10.73
N VAL A 223 24.67 -3.10 9.40
CA VAL A 223 25.69 -2.45 8.57
C VAL A 223 24.96 -1.40 7.73
N PRO A 224 25.07 -0.10 8.09
CA PRO A 224 24.51 0.95 7.26
C PRO A 224 25.22 0.96 5.90
N ASN A 225 24.47 1.17 4.82
CA ASN A 225 25.05 1.27 3.49
C ASN A 225 25.98 2.49 3.42
N PRO A 226 27.28 2.32 3.10
CA PRO A 226 28.23 3.43 3.03
C PRO A 226 27.88 4.48 1.96
N GLY A 227 26.95 4.18 1.04
CA GLY A 227 26.45 5.11 0.03
C GLY A 227 25.33 6.06 0.48
N ILE A 228 24.85 5.95 1.73
CA ILE A 228 23.84 6.87 2.29
C ILE A 228 24.36 7.39 3.65
N GLN A 229 25.35 8.27 3.62
CA GLN A 229 25.59 9.11 4.79
C GLN A 229 24.46 10.15 4.86
N PRO A 230 23.79 10.33 6.01
CA PRO A 230 23.02 11.55 6.25
C PRO A 230 23.93 12.73 5.98
N ALA A 231 23.48 13.68 5.17
CA ALA A 231 24.22 14.93 4.99
C ALA A 231 24.60 15.47 6.38
N PRO A 232 25.86 15.86 6.62
CA PRO A 232 26.25 16.48 7.88
C PRO A 232 25.29 17.64 8.17
N PRO A 233 24.88 17.86 9.44
CA PRO A 233 24.09 19.03 9.77
C PRO A 233 24.82 20.27 9.24
N ALA A 234 24.10 21.10 8.49
CA ALA A 234 24.65 22.31 7.92
C ALA A 234 25.39 23.10 9.03
N PRO A 235 26.64 23.55 8.80
CA PRO A 235 27.35 24.39 9.76
C PRO A 235 26.50 25.61 10.12
N GLY A 236 26.45 25.89 11.42
CA GLY A 236 25.46 26.75 12.07
C GLY A 236 25.09 28.04 11.34
N VAL A 237 23.80 28.31 11.30
CA VAL A 237 23.27 29.65 11.03
C VAL A 237 23.71 30.57 12.19
N PRO A 238 24.50 31.63 11.94
CA PRO A 238 24.80 32.61 12.98
C PRO A 238 23.56 33.47 13.25
N ALA A 239 23.35 33.81 14.52
CA ALA A 239 22.38 34.82 14.92
C ALA A 239 22.72 36.18 14.28
N ALA A 240 21.70 36.89 13.79
CA ALA A 240 21.80 38.26 13.27
C ALA A 240 21.77 39.30 14.44
N PRO A 241 22.06 40.59 14.21
CA PRO A 241 23.36 41.21 14.43
C PRO A 241 23.36 42.23 15.58
N GLY A 242 24.48 42.31 16.31
CA GLY A 242 24.79 43.37 17.28
C GLY A 242 26.03 44.14 16.86
N ALA A 243 25.98 45.47 16.99
CA ALA A 243 26.84 46.45 16.34
C ALA A 243 28.29 46.56 16.88
N SER A 244 29.09 47.22 16.04
CA SER A 244 30.26 48.09 16.31
C SER A 244 31.68 47.50 16.33
N GLY A 245 32.56 48.09 15.49
CA GLY A 245 33.93 48.46 15.88
C GLY A 245 35.14 47.89 15.11
N MET A 246 35.62 48.67 14.12
CA MET A 246 37.04 48.87 13.74
C MET A 246 37.86 47.78 12.97
N PRO A 247 38.95 48.17 12.24
CA PRO A 247 39.36 47.51 10.99
C PRO A 247 40.82 46.95 10.91
N VAL A 248 41.12 46.29 9.76
CA VAL A 248 42.46 46.09 9.08
C VAL A 248 43.29 44.83 9.49
N PRO A 249 44.20 44.21 8.69
CA PRO A 249 44.44 44.10 7.21
C PRO A 249 44.59 42.64 6.65
N ALA A 250 44.87 42.60 5.33
CA ALA A 250 45.06 41.52 4.37
C ALA A 250 46.31 40.60 4.49
N GLY A 251 46.21 39.45 3.80
CA GLY A 251 47.28 38.53 3.37
C GLY A 251 46.77 37.08 3.44
N GLY A 252 46.57 36.29 2.39
CA GLY A 252 47.12 36.29 1.04
C GLY A 252 48.02 35.06 0.86
N VAL A 253 47.45 33.87 0.65
CA VAL A 253 48.10 32.76 -0.09
C VAL A 253 47.01 31.90 -0.74
N GLN A 254 47.06 31.82 -2.06
CA GLN A 254 46.30 30.90 -2.91
C GLN A 254 47.23 29.76 -3.32
N PRO A 255 46.75 28.52 -3.42
CA PRO A 255 47.19 27.71 -4.55
C PRO A 255 46.05 26.98 -5.28
N ALA A 256 46.18 27.06 -6.61
CA ALA A 256 45.89 26.04 -7.61
C ALA A 256 44.45 25.50 -7.74
N ALA A 257 43.81 25.94 -8.83
CA ALA A 257 42.59 25.40 -9.38
C ALA A 257 42.72 23.90 -9.71
N VAL A 258 41.78 23.12 -9.17
CA VAL A 258 41.41 21.81 -9.71
C VAL A 258 40.05 22.02 -10.36
N ALA A 259 39.94 21.64 -11.63
CA ALA A 259 38.77 21.86 -12.47
C ALA A 259 37.50 21.33 -11.80
N ASN A 260 36.54 22.23 -11.54
CA ASN A 260 35.17 21.86 -11.21
C ASN A 260 34.56 21.13 -12.41
N GLY A 261 34.53 19.80 -12.36
CA GLY A 261 33.55 19.03 -13.10
C GLY A 261 32.16 19.50 -12.64
N ALA A 262 31.43 20.16 -13.54
CA ALA A 262 30.08 20.61 -13.29
C ALA A 262 29.24 19.44 -12.77
N ALA A 263 28.66 19.61 -11.57
CA ALA A 263 27.54 18.79 -11.16
C ALA A 263 26.50 18.81 -12.29
N PRO A 264 25.90 17.66 -12.68
CA PRO A 264 24.84 17.65 -13.67
C PRO A 264 23.75 18.60 -13.17
N THR A 265 23.62 19.73 -13.86
CA THR A 265 22.53 20.68 -13.65
C THR A 265 21.24 19.92 -13.89
N VAL A 266 20.51 19.61 -12.81
CA VAL A 266 19.10 19.23 -12.91
C VAL A 266 18.42 20.37 -13.67
N PRO A 267 17.84 20.12 -14.86
CA PRO A 267 17.16 21.16 -15.59
C PRO A 267 16.10 21.80 -14.68
N ALA A 268 16.16 23.12 -14.51
CA ALA A 268 15.10 23.85 -13.85
C ALA A 268 13.81 23.64 -14.66
N ILE A 269 12.93 22.76 -14.19
CA ILE A 269 11.60 22.59 -14.78
C ILE A 269 10.87 23.92 -14.56
N PRO A 270 10.42 24.61 -15.63
CA PRO A 270 9.70 25.87 -15.51
C PRO A 270 8.50 25.75 -14.57
N ASN A 271 8.14 26.83 -13.87
CA ASN A 271 6.93 26.88 -13.05
C ASN A 271 5.72 26.42 -13.89
N LEU A 272 5.20 25.23 -13.57
CA LEU A 272 4.00 24.70 -14.21
C LEU A 272 2.84 25.62 -13.87
N THR A 273 2.06 26.02 -14.87
CA THR A 273 0.84 26.80 -14.70
C THR A 273 -0.39 26.00 -15.11
N VAL A 274 -1.34 25.88 -14.19
CA VAL A 274 -2.60 25.11 -14.36
C VAL A 274 -3.79 26.08 -14.37
N ASP A 275 -4.80 25.79 -15.20
CA ASP A 275 -6.03 26.59 -15.30
C ASP A 275 -6.93 26.39 -14.07
N GLY A 276 -7.28 27.47 -13.38
CA GLY A 276 -8.18 27.46 -12.21
C GLY A 276 -9.68 27.57 -12.54
N ALA A 277 -10.07 27.68 -13.81
CA ALA A 277 -11.46 27.91 -14.18
C ALA A 277 -12.26 26.60 -14.31
N ALA A 278 -13.31 26.45 -13.50
CA ALA A 278 -14.34 25.45 -13.76
C ALA A 278 -15.03 25.76 -15.09
N PRO A 279 -15.36 24.76 -15.93
CA PRO A 279 -16.18 25.01 -17.12
C PRO A 279 -17.53 25.61 -16.68
N ASN A 280 -17.96 26.70 -17.33
CA ASN A 280 -19.21 27.39 -17.01
C ASN A 280 -20.44 26.46 -17.23
N GLY A 281 -21.48 26.63 -16.40
CA GLY A 281 -22.87 26.36 -16.81
C GLY A 281 -23.49 24.98 -16.55
N ASP A 282 -22.71 23.92 -16.33
CA ASP A 282 -23.26 22.56 -16.29
C ASP A 282 -23.28 21.93 -14.89
N ALA A 283 -24.36 21.18 -14.59
CA ALA A 283 -24.48 20.41 -13.35
C ALA A 283 -23.30 19.44 -13.21
N LEU A 284 -22.80 19.21 -11.98
CA LEU A 284 -21.68 18.29 -11.72
C LEU A 284 -21.83 16.93 -12.43
N THR A 285 -23.06 16.44 -12.55
CA THR A 285 -23.43 15.22 -13.28
C THR A 285 -22.97 15.22 -14.75
N GLN A 286 -23.04 16.35 -15.46
CA GLN A 286 -22.63 16.47 -16.86
C GLN A 286 -21.10 16.54 -17.00
N LYS A 287 -20.41 17.16 -16.03
CA LYS A 287 -18.94 17.23 -15.97
C LYS A 287 -18.31 15.92 -15.51
N MET A 288 -19.06 15.07 -14.83
CA MET A 288 -18.52 13.87 -14.19
C MET A 288 -17.86 12.90 -15.18
N THR A 289 -18.43 12.72 -16.37
CA THR A 289 -17.80 11.89 -17.42
C THR A 289 -16.42 12.42 -17.81
N GLN A 290 -16.27 13.74 -17.90
CA GLN A 290 -14.99 14.39 -18.22
C GLN A 290 -14.01 14.28 -17.04
N LEU A 291 -14.46 14.54 -15.82
CA LEU A 291 -13.62 14.47 -14.62
C LEU A 291 -13.10 13.05 -14.36
N ARG A 292 -13.92 12.02 -14.60
CA ARG A 292 -13.49 10.62 -14.52
C ARG A 292 -12.38 10.29 -15.51
N SER A 293 -12.39 10.86 -16.71
CA SER A 293 -11.32 10.64 -17.70
C SER A 293 -9.95 11.18 -17.23
N ALA A 294 -9.96 12.17 -16.34
CA ALA A 294 -8.75 12.79 -15.80
C ALA A 294 -8.08 11.98 -14.68
N ILE A 295 -8.72 10.90 -14.22
CA ILE A 295 -8.20 10.00 -13.19
C ILE A 295 -7.41 8.86 -13.84
N GLY A 296 -6.28 8.54 -13.24
CA GLY A 296 -5.48 7.37 -13.60
C GLY A 296 -5.16 6.51 -12.39
N THR A 297 -5.07 5.20 -12.61
CA THR A 297 -4.51 4.27 -11.62
C THR A 297 -3.00 4.30 -11.73
N VAL A 298 -2.32 4.68 -10.64
CA VAL A 298 -0.86 4.77 -10.56
C VAL A 298 -0.33 3.49 -9.94
N TYR A 299 0.51 2.77 -10.67
CA TYR A 299 1.19 1.57 -10.22
C TYR A 299 2.62 1.92 -9.81
N GLY A 300 2.85 1.96 -8.50
CA GLY A 300 4.17 2.13 -7.90
C GLY A 300 4.86 0.79 -7.65
N GLU A 301 5.99 0.85 -6.95
CA GLU A 301 6.86 -0.30 -6.68
C GLU A 301 6.17 -1.39 -5.82
N THR A 302 5.37 -0.97 -4.84
CA THR A 302 4.82 -1.85 -3.80
C THR A 302 3.30 -1.97 -3.83
N GLY A 303 2.61 -1.22 -4.71
CA GLY A 303 1.15 -1.23 -4.79
C GLY A 303 0.60 -0.30 -5.87
N SER A 304 -0.69 -0.01 -5.78
CA SER A 304 -1.38 0.92 -6.67
C SER A 304 -2.19 1.94 -5.89
N GLY A 305 -2.34 3.12 -6.47
CA GLY A 305 -3.22 4.18 -6.00
C GLY A 305 -3.84 4.92 -7.16
N SER A 306 -4.31 6.12 -6.87
CA SER A 306 -4.93 7.02 -7.81
C SER A 306 -4.03 8.22 -8.09
N GLY A 307 -4.27 8.87 -9.21
CA GLY A 307 -3.75 10.19 -9.51
C GLY A 307 -4.72 10.92 -10.42
N PHE A 308 -4.54 12.24 -10.55
CA PHE A 308 -5.33 13.06 -11.47
C PHE A 308 -4.46 14.03 -12.25
N PHE A 309 -4.83 14.27 -13.52
CA PHE A 309 -4.10 15.19 -14.38
C PHE A 309 -4.42 16.65 -14.10
N ILE A 310 -3.37 17.45 -13.99
CA ILE A 310 -3.38 18.91 -13.87
C ILE A 310 -2.78 19.54 -15.14
N GLY A 311 -3.62 20.24 -15.90
CA GLY A 311 -3.27 20.77 -17.23
C GLY A 311 -3.12 19.71 -18.33
N THR A 312 -3.03 20.19 -19.58
CA THR A 312 -2.99 19.33 -20.78
C THR A 312 -1.61 18.75 -21.08
N ALA A 313 -0.57 19.25 -20.41
CA ALA A 313 0.82 18.84 -20.63
C ALA A 313 1.16 17.47 -20.03
N GLY A 314 0.21 16.74 -19.43
CA GLY A 314 0.44 15.41 -18.85
C GLY A 314 1.15 15.43 -17.49
N TYR A 315 0.93 16.47 -16.69
CA TYR A 315 1.32 16.45 -15.30
C TYR A 315 0.20 15.85 -14.46
N MET A 316 0.54 14.96 -13.54
CA MET A 316 -0.39 14.27 -12.66
C MET A 316 0.06 14.42 -11.20
N LEU A 317 -0.90 14.67 -10.31
CA LEU A 317 -0.69 14.63 -8.88
C LEU A 317 -1.08 13.26 -8.32
N SER A 318 -0.31 12.77 -7.35
CA SER A 318 -0.59 11.56 -6.57
C SER A 318 0.09 11.66 -5.20
N ASN A 319 0.08 10.60 -4.39
CA ASN A 319 0.82 10.55 -3.14
C ASN A 319 2.25 10.03 -3.31
N LYS A 320 3.15 10.46 -2.42
CA LYS A 320 4.52 9.93 -2.36
C LYS A 320 4.51 8.44 -2.00
N HIS A 321 3.70 8.01 -1.04
CA HIS A 321 3.63 6.59 -0.68
C HIS A 321 3.11 5.69 -1.81
N VAL A 322 2.30 6.23 -2.72
CA VAL A 322 1.80 5.49 -3.89
C VAL A 322 2.91 5.26 -4.90
N VAL A 323 3.67 6.31 -5.26
CA VAL A 323 4.76 6.18 -6.23
C VAL A 323 5.97 5.44 -5.66
N GLY A 324 6.18 5.48 -4.34
CA GLY A 324 7.36 4.86 -3.72
C GLY A 324 8.65 5.58 -4.12
N ASN A 325 9.78 4.88 -4.19
CA ASN A 325 11.09 5.47 -4.52
C ASN A 325 11.50 5.29 -5.99
N THR A 326 10.60 4.80 -6.83
CA THR A 326 10.87 4.61 -8.26
C THR A 326 11.00 5.95 -9.01
N LYS A 327 11.82 5.95 -10.05
CA LYS A 327 11.89 7.05 -11.02
C LYS A 327 10.71 7.02 -12.01
N PHE A 328 10.19 5.83 -12.31
CA PHE A 328 9.10 5.65 -13.27
C PHE A 328 7.96 4.80 -12.70
N VAL A 329 6.74 5.21 -12.98
CA VAL A 329 5.50 4.51 -12.63
C VAL A 329 4.72 4.19 -13.90
N ARG A 330 3.87 3.15 -13.83
CA ARG A 330 2.87 2.89 -14.87
C ARG A 330 1.57 3.58 -14.48
N VAL A 331 0.99 4.35 -15.39
CA VAL A 331 -0.29 5.06 -15.18
C VAL A 331 -1.31 4.49 -16.15
N ARG A 332 -2.39 3.88 -15.64
CA ARG A 332 -3.49 3.36 -16.46
C ARG A 332 -4.66 4.33 -16.47
N LEU A 333 -5.04 4.79 -17.66
CA LEU A 333 -6.19 5.69 -17.86
C LEU A 333 -7.51 4.93 -17.76
N ALA A 334 -8.62 5.65 -17.56
CA ALA A 334 -9.98 5.09 -17.59
C ALA A 334 -10.32 4.39 -18.93
N THR A 335 -9.63 4.75 -20.02
CA THR A 335 -9.78 4.10 -21.33
C THR A 335 -9.06 2.73 -21.42
N GLY A 336 -8.29 2.35 -20.41
CA GLY A 336 -7.43 1.17 -20.39
C GLY A 336 -6.03 1.39 -20.97
N ARG A 337 -5.76 2.56 -21.58
CA ARG A 337 -4.42 2.92 -22.08
C ARG A 337 -3.43 3.06 -20.93
N ASP A 338 -2.27 2.42 -21.06
CA ASP A 338 -1.13 2.61 -20.16
C ASP A 338 -0.22 3.73 -20.68
N LEU A 339 0.22 4.58 -19.75
CA LEU A 339 1.25 5.59 -19.94
C LEU A 339 2.43 5.29 -19.00
N VAL A 340 3.64 5.62 -19.44
CA VAL A 340 4.81 5.70 -18.55
C VAL A 340 4.83 7.09 -17.92
N GLY A 341 4.93 7.16 -16.60
CA GLY A 341 5.04 8.40 -15.84
C GLY A 341 6.40 8.50 -15.16
N GLU A 342 7.13 9.59 -15.38
CA GLU A 342 8.34 9.94 -14.63
C GLU A 342 7.96 10.69 -13.34
N VAL A 343 8.47 10.24 -12.20
CA VAL A 343 8.30 10.94 -10.92
C VAL A 343 9.28 12.11 -10.90
N VAL A 344 8.78 13.32 -11.17
CA VAL A 344 9.62 14.52 -11.35
C VAL A 344 9.85 15.27 -10.04
N ARG A 345 8.90 15.23 -9.10
CA ARG A 345 9.03 15.85 -7.77
C ARG A 345 8.23 15.07 -6.73
N VAL A 346 8.73 15.08 -5.49
CA VAL A 346 8.02 14.50 -4.34
C VAL A 346 8.26 15.34 -3.09
N ASP A 347 7.27 15.38 -2.21
CA ASP A 347 7.43 15.82 -0.83
C ASP A 347 7.02 14.68 0.10
N PRO A 348 7.99 13.98 0.73
CA PRO A 348 7.70 12.87 1.63
C PRO A 348 6.96 13.29 2.91
N LEU A 349 7.12 14.52 3.38
CA LEU A 349 6.48 15.00 4.60
C LEU A 349 4.99 15.25 4.38
N ARG A 350 4.63 15.90 3.28
CA ARG A 350 3.23 16.17 2.91
C ARG A 350 2.57 14.98 2.22
N ASP A 351 3.35 13.98 1.82
CA ASP A 351 2.92 12.79 1.11
C ASP A 351 2.33 13.09 -0.28
N VAL A 352 3.04 13.91 -1.07
CA VAL A 352 2.61 14.29 -2.42
C VAL A 352 3.70 14.02 -3.46
N ALA A 353 3.27 13.70 -4.67
CA ALA A 353 4.14 13.44 -5.82
C ALA A 353 3.60 14.11 -7.08
N LEU A 354 4.51 14.61 -7.91
CA LEU A 354 4.25 15.10 -9.25
C LEU A 354 4.84 14.10 -10.26
N ILE A 355 3.98 13.61 -11.15
CA ILE A 355 4.31 12.65 -12.20
C ILE A 355 4.17 13.34 -13.55
N LYS A 356 5.10 13.09 -14.47
CA LYS A 356 5.05 13.56 -15.86
C LYS A 356 4.85 12.37 -16.80
N THR A 357 3.77 12.40 -17.57
CA THR A 357 3.51 11.43 -18.65
C THR A 357 3.60 12.12 -20.01
N GLU A 358 3.45 11.36 -21.09
CA GLU A 358 2.98 11.94 -22.36
C GLU A 358 1.57 12.57 -22.21
N PRO A 359 1.20 13.56 -23.03
CA PRO A 359 -0.14 14.16 -22.96
C PRO A 359 -1.24 13.09 -23.04
N PRO A 360 -2.13 13.01 -22.02
CA PRO A 360 -3.10 11.91 -21.92
C PRO A 360 -4.27 12.03 -22.90
N GLY A 361 -4.50 13.22 -23.49
CA GLY A 361 -5.69 13.49 -24.31
C GLY A 361 -6.98 13.57 -23.49
N VAL A 362 -6.88 13.90 -22.21
CA VAL A 362 -8.02 14.00 -21.27
C VAL A 362 -8.23 15.43 -20.83
N TYR A 363 -9.44 15.75 -20.37
CA TYR A 363 -9.74 17.07 -19.81
C TYR A 363 -9.08 17.20 -18.43
N PRO A 364 -8.15 18.14 -18.21
CA PRO A 364 -7.49 18.26 -16.93
C PRO A 364 -8.43 18.75 -15.83
N MET A 365 -8.11 18.41 -14.59
CA MET A 365 -8.87 18.94 -13.46
C MET A 365 -8.41 20.36 -13.11
N ALA A 366 -9.39 21.26 -12.96
CA ALA A 366 -9.16 22.58 -12.39
C ALA A 366 -8.94 22.47 -10.88
N VAL A 367 -8.10 23.34 -10.32
CA VAL A 367 -7.82 23.38 -8.88
C VAL A 367 -8.43 24.64 -8.27
N ARG A 368 -8.92 24.54 -7.02
CA ARG A 368 -9.38 25.66 -6.22
C ARG A 368 -8.47 25.81 -5.02
N ALA A 369 -7.69 26.89 -4.98
CA ALA A 369 -6.74 27.13 -3.89
C ALA A 369 -7.42 27.52 -2.56
N SER A 370 -8.64 28.07 -2.60
CA SER A 370 -9.38 28.43 -1.38
C SER A 370 -9.97 27.20 -0.69
N ASP A 371 -9.82 27.16 0.63
CA ASP A 371 -10.36 26.08 1.43
C ASP A 371 -11.91 26.05 1.40
N PRO A 372 -12.54 24.85 1.42
CA PRO A 372 -13.99 24.68 1.54
C PRO A 372 -14.57 25.09 2.90
N GLY A 373 -15.76 25.68 2.92
CA GLY A 373 -16.52 25.82 4.17
C GLY A 373 -16.87 24.47 4.81
N ILE A 374 -16.88 24.41 6.14
CA ILE A 374 -17.40 23.25 6.87
C ILE A 374 -18.89 23.08 6.54
N GLY A 375 -19.31 21.86 6.19
CA GLY A 375 -20.64 21.54 5.73
C GLY A 375 -20.83 21.65 4.21
N GLU A 376 -19.84 22.12 3.46
CA GLU A 376 -19.89 22.07 1.99
C GLU A 376 -19.88 20.63 1.48
N ASP A 377 -20.70 20.37 0.45
CA ASP A 377 -20.67 19.11 -0.30
C ASP A 377 -19.29 18.90 -0.96
N VAL A 378 -18.73 17.71 -0.75
CA VAL A 378 -17.47 17.29 -1.37
C VAL A 378 -17.60 15.91 -1.99
N TYR A 379 -16.75 15.65 -2.99
CA TYR A 379 -16.79 14.43 -3.78
C TYR A 379 -15.40 13.83 -3.90
N ALA A 380 -15.20 12.61 -3.43
CA ALA A 380 -13.94 11.90 -3.63
C ALA A 380 -14.02 11.10 -4.92
N LEU A 381 -12.98 11.21 -5.75
CA LEU A 381 -12.87 10.53 -7.03
C LEU A 381 -11.50 9.84 -7.13
N GLY A 382 -11.51 8.53 -7.38
CA GLY A 382 -10.30 7.72 -7.46
C GLY A 382 -10.54 6.35 -8.09
N SER A 383 -9.54 5.48 -8.05
CA SER A 383 -9.54 4.11 -8.58
C SER A 383 -9.37 3.12 -7.41
N PRO A 384 -10.41 2.91 -6.56
CA PRO A 384 -10.33 1.93 -5.49
C PRO A 384 -10.03 0.54 -6.05
N LEU A 385 -9.21 -0.26 -5.36
CA LEU A 385 -8.95 -1.67 -5.70
C LEU A 385 -8.41 -1.94 -7.14
N GLY A 386 -7.94 -0.93 -7.87
CA GLY A 386 -7.32 -1.07 -9.20
C GLY A 386 -8.30 -0.89 -10.37
N ASP A 387 -8.00 -1.56 -11.49
CA ASP A 387 -8.63 -1.29 -12.80
C ASP A 387 -10.14 -1.54 -12.84
N GLU A 388 -10.64 -2.50 -12.07
CA GLU A 388 -12.06 -2.92 -12.08
C GLU A 388 -13.01 -1.87 -11.49
N PHE A 389 -12.53 -0.96 -10.63
CA PHE A 389 -13.34 0.10 -10.03
C PHE A 389 -12.76 1.50 -10.33
N ASN A 390 -12.06 1.64 -11.45
CA ASN A 390 -11.47 2.92 -11.86
C ASN A 390 -12.54 4.03 -11.90
N SER A 391 -12.18 5.21 -11.38
CA SER A 391 -13.00 6.42 -11.39
C SER A 391 -14.30 6.28 -10.59
N THR A 392 -14.23 5.64 -9.43
CA THR A 392 -15.34 5.57 -8.45
C THR A 392 -15.53 6.93 -7.79
N LEU A 393 -16.77 7.39 -7.75
CA LEU A 393 -17.20 8.64 -7.13
C LEU A 393 -17.98 8.37 -5.86
N THR A 394 -17.67 9.09 -4.81
CA THR A 394 -18.40 9.08 -3.54
C THR A 394 -18.67 10.50 -3.08
N LYS A 395 -19.84 10.75 -2.48
CA LYS A 395 -20.25 12.06 -1.96
C LYS A 395 -20.21 12.07 -0.43
N GLY A 396 -19.81 13.19 0.14
CA GLY A 396 -19.93 13.52 1.56
C GLY A 396 -19.94 15.03 1.77
N ILE A 397 -19.61 15.47 2.96
CA ILE A 397 -19.40 16.88 3.33
C ILE A 397 -18.00 17.10 3.88
N LEU A 398 -17.51 18.33 3.81
CA LEU A 398 -16.36 18.72 4.64
C LEU A 398 -16.81 18.78 6.10
N SER A 399 -16.25 17.92 6.94
CA SER A 399 -16.58 17.82 8.36
C SER A 399 -15.72 18.73 9.25
N GLY A 400 -14.56 19.18 8.78
CA GLY A 400 -13.70 20.08 9.53
C GLY A 400 -12.26 20.16 9.04
N TYR A 401 -11.46 20.98 9.71
CA TYR A 401 -10.02 21.08 9.52
C TYR A 401 -9.30 20.41 10.69
N ARG A 402 -8.21 19.69 10.40
CA ARG A 402 -7.43 18.97 11.41
C ARG A 402 -5.95 19.23 11.22
N THR A 403 -5.23 19.32 12.33
CA THR A 403 -3.78 19.37 12.31
C THR A 403 -3.26 18.08 12.90
N LEU A 404 -2.56 17.28 12.10
CA LEU A 404 -1.95 16.02 12.51
C LEU A 404 -0.45 16.12 12.20
N ASN A 405 0.40 15.85 13.19
CA ASN A 405 1.86 15.97 13.05
C ASN A 405 2.32 17.32 12.44
N ASN A 406 1.72 18.43 12.91
CA ASN A 406 1.95 19.78 12.40
C ASN A 406 1.61 20.01 10.92
N LEU A 407 0.81 19.13 10.32
CA LEU A 407 0.31 19.26 8.95
C LEU A 407 -1.20 19.43 8.94
N ARG A 408 -1.68 20.37 8.13
CA ARG A 408 -3.11 20.69 7.97
C ARG A 408 -3.77 19.69 7.04
N PHE A 409 -4.92 19.15 7.42
CA PHE A 409 -5.76 18.24 6.63
C PHE A 409 -7.20 18.73 6.58
N LEU A 410 -7.86 18.45 5.47
CA LEU A 410 -9.31 18.52 5.33
C LEU A 410 -9.90 17.19 5.85
N GLN A 411 -10.87 17.25 6.75
CA GLN A 411 -11.62 16.09 7.24
C GLN A 411 -12.97 16.02 6.51
N SER A 412 -13.35 14.85 6.01
CA SER A 412 -14.66 14.60 5.40
C SER A 412 -15.19 13.21 5.77
N ASP A 413 -16.51 13.05 5.73
CA ASP A 413 -17.20 11.77 5.89
C ASP A 413 -17.34 10.98 4.59
N VAL A 414 -16.89 11.53 3.46
CA VAL A 414 -16.93 10.89 2.16
C VAL A 414 -16.27 9.51 2.20
N ALA A 415 -16.95 8.48 1.72
CA ALA A 415 -16.43 7.12 1.77
C ALA A 415 -15.17 6.97 0.90
N ILE A 416 -14.08 6.43 1.47
CA ILE A 416 -12.88 6.07 0.71
C ILE A 416 -12.52 4.61 0.96
N LEU A 417 -11.91 3.98 -0.04
CA LEU A 417 -11.42 2.61 0.03
C LEU A 417 -9.91 2.56 -0.29
N PRO A 418 -9.22 1.47 0.07
CA PRO A 418 -7.86 1.23 -0.42
C PRO A 418 -7.78 1.38 -1.94
N GLY A 419 -6.79 2.14 -2.43
CA GLY A 419 -6.64 2.51 -3.83
C GLY A 419 -7.04 3.97 -4.14
N ASN A 420 -7.83 4.63 -3.28
CA ASN A 420 -8.16 6.05 -3.45
C ASN A 420 -7.00 7.00 -3.14
N SER A 421 -5.93 6.55 -2.46
CA SER A 421 -4.73 7.38 -2.18
C SER A 421 -4.23 8.06 -3.45
N GLY A 422 -4.11 9.38 -3.40
CA GLY A 422 -3.66 10.21 -4.51
C GLY A 422 -4.79 10.68 -5.44
N GLY A 423 -6.02 10.22 -5.21
CA GLY A 423 -7.22 10.64 -5.93
C GLY A 423 -7.71 12.03 -5.48
N ALA A 424 -8.55 12.65 -6.29
CA ALA A 424 -9.01 14.02 -6.07
C ALA A 424 -10.18 14.09 -5.09
N LEU A 425 -10.17 15.09 -4.21
CA LEU A 425 -11.36 15.61 -3.53
C LEU A 425 -11.84 16.84 -4.29
N LEU A 426 -13.10 16.84 -4.70
CA LEU A 426 -13.73 17.86 -5.54
C LEU A 426 -14.80 18.64 -4.76
N ASP A 427 -14.98 19.90 -5.09
CA ASP A 427 -16.16 20.67 -4.70
C ASP A 427 -17.36 20.45 -5.65
N LYS A 428 -18.48 21.11 -5.36
CA LYS A 428 -19.70 21.07 -6.20
C LYS A 428 -19.49 21.59 -7.65
N SER A 429 -18.44 22.36 -7.89
CA SER A 429 -18.10 22.90 -9.22
C SER A 429 -17.21 21.94 -10.02
N GLY A 430 -16.72 20.87 -9.39
CA GLY A 430 -15.77 19.91 -9.96
C GLY A 430 -14.31 20.37 -9.86
N GLN A 431 -14.01 21.36 -9.03
CA GLN A 431 -12.63 21.82 -8.81
C GLN A 431 -11.99 20.99 -7.69
N VAL A 432 -10.72 20.63 -7.88
CA VAL A 432 -9.95 19.90 -6.87
C VAL A 432 -9.63 20.84 -5.71
N ILE A 433 -9.98 20.40 -4.51
CA ILE A 433 -9.74 21.08 -3.24
C ILE A 433 -8.79 20.29 -2.34
N GLY A 434 -8.57 19.01 -2.62
CA GLY A 434 -7.59 18.21 -1.90
C GLY A 434 -7.21 16.90 -2.56
N ILE A 435 -6.23 16.22 -1.97
CA ILE A 435 -5.71 14.91 -2.40
C ILE A 435 -6.00 13.89 -1.30
N THR A 436 -6.62 12.78 -1.68
CA THR A 436 -7.02 11.70 -0.77
C THR A 436 -5.82 11.01 -0.15
N VAL A 437 -5.82 10.82 1.18
CA VAL A 437 -4.82 10.03 1.90
C VAL A 437 -5.50 8.76 2.41
N ALA A 438 -5.38 7.63 1.70
CA ALA A 438 -5.91 6.38 2.22
C ALA A 438 -4.97 5.88 3.33
N GLY A 439 -5.39 6.00 4.59
CA GLY A 439 -4.61 5.50 5.73
C GLY A 439 -4.93 6.14 7.07
N LEU A 440 -5.37 7.40 7.07
CA LEU A 440 -5.72 8.09 8.33
C LEU A 440 -7.13 7.73 8.83
N GLY A 441 -8.07 7.41 7.94
CA GLY A 441 -9.47 7.06 8.27
C GLY A 441 -9.81 5.57 8.33
N ALA A 442 -8.90 4.69 7.89
CA ALA A 442 -9.22 3.28 7.60
C ALA A 442 -9.11 2.33 8.82
N LYS A 443 -8.89 2.85 10.04
CA LYS A 443 -8.75 2.05 11.27
C LYS A 443 -9.99 2.12 12.16
N GLY A 444 -11.18 1.99 11.57
CA GLY A 444 -12.42 1.75 12.31
C GLY A 444 -13.21 2.97 12.77
N LEU A 445 -12.82 4.20 12.39
CA LEU A 445 -13.66 5.38 12.54
C LEU A 445 -14.47 5.58 11.27
N ALA A 446 -15.60 4.88 11.15
CA ALA A 446 -16.54 5.08 10.04
C ALA A 446 -16.91 6.58 9.94
N GLY A 447 -16.69 7.17 8.75
CA GLY A 447 -17.04 8.57 8.47
C GLY A 447 -15.99 9.62 8.84
N MET A 448 -14.71 9.26 9.05
CA MET A 448 -13.63 10.23 9.25
C MET A 448 -12.45 9.98 8.30
N ASN A 449 -12.43 10.73 7.19
CA ASN A 449 -11.40 10.62 6.14
C ASN A 449 -10.64 11.94 5.98
N PHE A 450 -9.38 11.84 5.57
CA PHE A 450 -8.46 12.97 5.55
C PHE A 450 -7.89 13.21 4.16
N PHE A 451 -7.76 14.49 3.81
CA PHE A 451 -7.28 14.94 2.51
C PHE A 451 -6.23 16.04 2.71
N ILE A 452 -5.20 15.99 1.88
CA ILE A 452 -4.18 17.03 1.80
C ILE A 452 -4.81 18.24 1.08
N PRO A 453 -4.82 19.45 1.67
CA PRO A 453 -5.28 20.65 0.96
C PRO A 453 -4.51 20.82 -0.33
N ILE A 454 -5.21 21.11 -1.43
CA ILE A 454 -4.56 21.19 -2.76
C ILE A 454 -3.50 22.30 -2.81
N GLU A 455 -3.74 23.41 -2.09
CA GLU A 455 -2.78 24.51 -1.97
C GLU A 455 -1.45 24.05 -1.35
N ASP A 456 -1.51 23.29 -0.26
CA ASP A 456 -0.32 22.72 0.39
C ASP A 456 0.44 21.81 -0.59
N ALA A 457 -0.27 20.94 -1.32
CA ALA A 457 0.33 20.03 -2.28
C ALA A 457 1.07 20.77 -3.40
N LEU A 458 0.41 21.78 -3.99
CA LEU A 458 0.97 22.58 -5.08
C LEU A 458 2.18 23.38 -4.61
N SER A 459 2.10 24.00 -3.43
CA SER A 459 3.20 24.73 -2.80
C SER A 459 4.42 23.82 -2.58
N LYS A 460 4.22 22.65 -1.98
CA LYS A 460 5.31 21.69 -1.72
C LYS A 460 5.94 21.13 -3.00
N LEU A 461 5.16 20.97 -4.05
CA LEU A 461 5.64 20.52 -5.36
C LEU A 461 6.13 21.67 -6.24
N SER A 462 6.11 22.92 -5.76
CA SER A 462 6.47 24.12 -6.52
C SER A 462 5.73 24.21 -7.86
N VAL A 463 4.42 23.95 -7.82
CA VAL A 463 3.48 24.08 -8.95
C VAL A 463 2.70 25.38 -8.76
N GLN A 464 2.67 26.23 -9.78
CA GLN A 464 1.93 27.49 -9.74
C GLN A 464 0.56 27.33 -10.38
N VAL A 465 -0.46 28.00 -9.84
CA VAL A 465 -1.78 28.08 -10.46
C VAL A 465 -1.90 29.45 -11.08
N LYS A 466 -2.30 29.54 -12.35
CA LYS A 466 -2.63 30.83 -12.96
C LYS A 466 -3.98 31.23 -12.39
N ALA A 467 -3.99 32.23 -11.51
CA ALA A 467 -5.21 32.98 -11.22
C ALA A 467 -5.67 33.61 -12.53
N LYS A 468 -6.96 33.51 -12.82
CA LYS A 468 -7.56 34.22 -13.95
C LYS A 468 -7.84 35.66 -13.56
#